data_AF-A0A978RW93-F1
#
_entry.id   AF-A0A978RW93-F1
#
_cell.length_a   1.000
_cell.length_b   1.000
_cell.length_c   1.000
_cell.angle_alpha   90.00
_cell.angle_beta   90.00
_cell.angle_gamma   90.00
#
_symmetry.space_group_name_H-M   'P 1'
#
loop_
_entity.id
_entity.type
_entity.pdbx_description
1 polymer ?
#
loop_
_entity_poly.entity_id
_entity_poly.type
_entity_poly.pdbx_seq_one_letter_code
_entity_poly.pdbx_strand_id
1 'polypeptide(L)'
;MSDEITLSPASGAVKVNLISRYLAEAIAATSVQHPEWLQPQYQNLPYSSDKFKVKLMAKLAATLAKAPRPDDIPLKVIKICDTFLVPGFLVSADFAMLMGKIGQLIYPEALQGKNGNKPLLRVNDLNGKGVAEVPPNSKGAGSSAIAILLLDAENLQLDAEIEQFLAEICTYPIQIKIAFANWRNMGLKDEDFHRRGYELIHVPAGKDSADVKMATVGSTIFVHYPDAKEVFVCSSDRVLVHLCNTLQTHGFTVYQVRQQGKKITAINSKTGARYVRDSGSPPPIPTPDELISQIKSIITSEQAKGNYWLKLSALIADYQNQYQLALEEVIAHHYPSQDIKQFLADNAALVCHQPPNSTELYLTIFTEQVSEVNEENNSLSLSVQLKIESREDLENVLLRVLLEMKKAAATENYFPISNLATEFKNKYGESISDAIKRLNLNLKFITFLQSCDTFYLKKSNGHWAIGLRH
;
A
#
# COMPACT_ATOMS: atom_id res chain seq x y z
N MET A 1 -18.19 -16.44 -24.97
CA MET A 1 -19.54 -16.10 -24.46
C MET A 1 -19.47 -16.30 -22.97
N SER A 2 -19.33 -15.18 -22.26
CA SER A 2 -19.06 -15.15 -20.83
C SER A 2 -20.40 -15.09 -20.10
N ASP A 3 -20.70 -16.11 -19.31
CA ASP A 3 -21.86 -16.10 -18.42
C ASP A 3 -21.60 -15.08 -17.30
N GLU A 4 -22.21 -13.90 -17.43
CA GLU A 4 -22.45 -12.99 -16.32
C GLU A 4 -23.33 -13.72 -15.30
N ILE A 5 -22.72 -14.23 -14.23
CA ILE A 5 -23.45 -14.65 -13.04
C ILE A 5 -23.94 -13.37 -12.35
N THR A 6 -25.07 -12.85 -12.83
CA THR A 6 -25.86 -11.84 -12.11
C THR A 6 -26.44 -12.53 -10.87
N LEU A 7 -25.88 -12.21 -9.70
CA LEU A 7 -26.44 -12.61 -8.41
C LEU A 7 -27.90 -12.15 -8.33
N SER A 8 -28.82 -13.11 -8.27
CA SER A 8 -30.26 -12.84 -8.18
C SER A 8 -30.58 -11.98 -6.92
N PRO A 9 -31.39 -10.91 -7.05
CA PRO A 9 -31.80 -10.04 -5.94
C PRO A 9 -32.42 -10.79 -4.75
N ALA A 10 -33.03 -11.95 -5.01
CA ALA A 10 -33.66 -12.78 -3.99
C ALA A 10 -32.65 -13.40 -3.00
N SER A 11 -31.44 -13.75 -3.44
CA SER A 11 -30.40 -14.34 -2.58
C SER A 11 -29.81 -13.33 -1.60
N GLY A 12 -29.62 -12.07 -2.05
CA GLY A 12 -29.11 -10.99 -1.21
C GLY A 12 -30.07 -10.60 -0.07
N ALA A 13 -31.37 -10.52 -0.36
CA ALA A 13 -32.39 -10.21 0.64
C ALA A 13 -32.48 -11.28 1.74
N VAL A 14 -32.33 -12.56 1.38
CA VAL A 14 -32.31 -13.68 2.34
C VAL A 14 -31.10 -13.58 3.27
N LYS A 15 -29.90 -13.28 2.73
CA LYS A 15 -28.68 -13.10 3.55
C LYS A 15 -28.80 -11.93 4.52
N VAL A 16 -29.31 -10.78 4.05
CA VAL A 16 -29.52 -9.59 4.90
C VAL A 16 -30.48 -9.88 6.06
N ASN A 17 -31.56 -10.62 5.81
CA ASN A 17 -32.52 -11.01 6.85
C ASN A 17 -31.93 -11.98 7.87
N LEU A 18 -31.05 -12.89 7.43
CA LEU A 18 -30.40 -13.83 8.34
C LEU A 18 -29.34 -13.13 9.22
N ILE A 19 -28.57 -12.21 8.63
CA ILE A 19 -27.59 -11.39 9.36
C ILE A 19 -28.29 -10.46 10.35
N SER A 20 -29.40 -9.82 9.97
CA SER A 20 -30.18 -8.97 10.88
C SER A 20 -30.74 -9.76 12.06
N ARG A 21 -31.12 -11.02 11.85
CA ARG A 21 -31.53 -11.93 12.93
C ARG A 21 -30.37 -12.21 13.89
N TYR A 22 -29.20 -12.61 13.39
CA TYR A 22 -28.04 -12.87 14.24
C TYR A 22 -27.63 -11.65 15.07
N LEU A 23 -27.71 -10.45 14.50
CA LEU A 23 -27.45 -9.20 15.24
C LEU A 23 -28.48 -8.93 16.32
N ALA A 24 -29.77 -9.09 16.01
CA ALA A 24 -30.83 -8.88 16.99
C ALA A 24 -30.74 -9.89 18.15
N GLU A 25 -30.40 -11.15 17.84
CA GLU A 25 -30.15 -12.19 18.84
C GLU A 25 -28.93 -11.87 19.70
N ALA A 26 -27.82 -11.42 19.10
CA ALA A 26 -26.62 -11.04 19.83
C ALA A 26 -26.88 -9.85 20.77
N ILE A 27 -27.51 -8.77 20.28
CA ILE A 27 -27.86 -7.60 21.10
C ILE A 27 -28.80 -8.00 22.25
N ALA A 28 -29.80 -8.84 21.98
CA ALA A 28 -30.73 -9.31 23.00
C ALA A 28 -30.03 -10.20 24.04
N ALA A 29 -29.14 -11.10 23.62
CA ALA A 29 -28.36 -11.94 24.53
C ALA A 29 -27.44 -11.08 25.42
N THR A 30 -26.75 -10.09 24.83
CA THR A 30 -25.92 -9.14 25.58
C THR A 30 -26.74 -8.35 26.58
N SER A 31 -27.98 -7.93 26.24
CA SER A 31 -28.85 -7.22 27.19
C SER A 31 -29.20 -8.02 28.46
N VAL A 32 -29.14 -9.36 28.39
CA VAL A 32 -29.45 -10.25 29.50
C VAL A 32 -28.18 -10.66 30.26
N GLN A 33 -27.12 -10.99 29.52
CA GLN A 33 -25.89 -11.56 30.09
C GLN A 33 -24.90 -10.49 30.55
N HIS A 34 -24.78 -9.40 29.79
CA HIS A 34 -23.84 -8.30 30.01
C HIS A 34 -24.50 -6.94 29.73
N PRO A 35 -25.46 -6.48 30.56
CA PRO A 35 -26.15 -5.20 30.36
C PRO A 35 -25.18 -4.01 30.30
N GLU A 36 -24.04 -4.11 30.98
CA GLU A 36 -22.95 -3.13 30.97
C GLU A 36 -22.29 -2.96 29.61
N TRP A 37 -22.45 -3.94 28.70
CA TRP A 37 -21.94 -3.86 27.34
C TRP A 37 -22.85 -3.13 26.37
N LEU A 38 -24.06 -2.75 26.79
CA LEU A 38 -24.92 -1.85 26.02
C LEU A 38 -24.59 -0.40 26.35
N GLN A 39 -24.64 0.47 25.33
CA GLN A 39 -24.58 1.90 25.55
C GLN A 39 -25.72 2.34 26.49
N PRO A 40 -25.50 3.34 27.38
CA PRO A 40 -26.47 3.71 28.42
C PRO A 40 -27.89 3.98 27.90
N GLN A 41 -27.99 4.61 26.72
CA GLN A 41 -29.26 4.93 26.05
C GLN A 41 -30.06 3.71 25.57
N TYR A 42 -29.44 2.53 25.53
CA TYR A 42 -30.05 1.28 25.02
C TYR A 42 -30.24 0.21 26.09
N GLN A 43 -29.81 0.42 27.34
CA GLN A 43 -29.90 -0.58 28.42
C GLN A 43 -31.34 -0.89 28.84
N ASN A 44 -32.22 0.11 28.85
CA ASN A 44 -33.60 -0.03 29.35
C ASN A 44 -34.63 -0.41 28.28
N LEU A 45 -34.19 -0.91 27.12
CA LEU A 45 -35.10 -1.29 26.04
C LEU A 45 -35.68 -2.70 26.25
N PRO A 46 -36.92 -2.97 25.81
CA PRO A 46 -37.61 -4.23 26.07
C PRO A 46 -37.17 -5.34 25.10
N TYR A 47 -35.89 -5.76 25.18
CA TYR A 47 -35.32 -6.78 24.29
C TYR A 47 -36.02 -8.14 24.35
N SER A 48 -36.65 -8.47 25.47
CA SER A 48 -37.44 -9.71 25.64
C SER A 48 -38.80 -9.67 24.93
N SER A 49 -39.28 -8.50 24.51
CA SER A 49 -40.56 -8.36 23.82
C SER A 49 -40.46 -8.74 22.34
N ASP A 50 -41.28 -9.70 21.90
CA ASP A 50 -41.31 -10.11 20.49
C ASP A 50 -41.64 -8.96 19.53
N LYS A 51 -42.53 -8.05 19.95
CA LYS A 51 -42.86 -6.84 19.18
C LYS A 51 -41.64 -5.94 18.98
N PHE A 52 -40.79 -5.82 20.01
CA PHE A 52 -39.55 -5.05 19.91
C PHE A 52 -38.50 -5.77 19.06
N LYS A 53 -38.33 -7.09 19.23
CA LYS A 53 -37.41 -7.89 18.42
C LYS A 53 -37.71 -7.79 16.92
N VAL A 54 -38.98 -7.93 16.53
CA VAL A 54 -39.39 -7.79 15.12
C VAL A 54 -39.07 -6.39 14.58
N LYS A 55 -39.32 -5.35 15.38
CA LYS A 55 -39.02 -3.96 15.00
C LYS A 55 -37.51 -3.71 14.89
N LEU A 56 -36.73 -4.27 15.80
CA LEU A 56 -35.26 -4.18 15.78
C LEU A 56 -34.71 -4.89 14.54
N MET A 57 -35.12 -6.13 14.28
CA MET A 57 -34.73 -6.89 13.08
C MET A 57 -35.06 -6.15 11.79
N ALA A 58 -36.25 -5.58 11.67
CA ALA A 58 -36.65 -4.79 10.50
C ALA A 58 -35.76 -3.55 10.31
N LYS A 59 -35.43 -2.84 11.40
CA LYS A 59 -34.54 -1.66 11.36
C LYS A 59 -33.11 -2.05 10.97
N LEU A 60 -32.61 -3.16 11.49
CA LEU A 60 -31.29 -3.71 11.16
C LEU A 60 -31.23 -4.14 9.69
N ALA A 61 -32.23 -4.90 9.22
CA ALA A 61 -32.35 -5.31 7.83
C ALA A 61 -32.39 -4.10 6.88
N ALA A 62 -33.18 -3.06 7.20
CA ALA A 62 -33.24 -1.83 6.41
C ALA A 62 -31.90 -1.08 6.39
N THR A 63 -31.14 -1.12 7.49
CA THR A 63 -29.81 -0.49 7.56
C THR A 63 -28.79 -1.26 6.72
N LEU A 64 -28.79 -2.59 6.83
CA LEU A 64 -27.90 -3.48 6.10
C LEU A 64 -28.21 -3.50 4.59
N ALA A 65 -29.48 -3.43 4.20
CA ALA A 65 -29.91 -3.37 2.79
C ALA A 65 -29.41 -2.11 2.06
N LYS A 66 -29.06 -1.04 2.79
CA LYS A 66 -28.42 0.16 2.24
C LYS A 66 -26.91 -0.02 1.99
N ALA A 67 -26.35 -1.22 2.14
CA ALA A 67 -24.95 -1.48 1.84
C ALA A 67 -24.76 -1.44 0.30
N PRO A 68 -23.80 -0.66 -0.23
CA PRO A 68 -23.56 -0.57 -1.67
C PRO A 68 -23.19 -1.93 -2.28
N ARG A 69 -22.42 -2.75 -1.55
CA ARG A 69 -22.01 -4.09 -1.96
C ARG A 69 -22.15 -5.09 -0.80
N PRO A 70 -22.29 -6.41 -1.10
CA PRO A 70 -22.30 -7.45 -0.08
C PRO A 70 -21.07 -7.43 0.84
N ASP A 71 -19.92 -7.03 0.30
CA ASP A 71 -18.64 -6.96 1.04
C ASP A 71 -18.60 -5.80 2.06
N ASP A 72 -19.51 -4.82 1.95
CA ASP A 72 -19.64 -3.71 2.90
C ASP A 72 -20.49 -4.09 4.12
N ILE A 73 -21.18 -5.23 4.08
CA ILE A 73 -22.06 -5.70 5.15
C ILE A 73 -21.31 -5.87 6.48
N PRO A 74 -20.12 -6.50 6.56
CA PRO A 74 -19.36 -6.62 7.81
C PRO A 74 -19.01 -5.27 8.44
N LEU A 75 -18.57 -4.29 7.63
CA LEU A 75 -18.29 -2.93 8.12
C LEU A 75 -19.54 -2.28 8.71
N LYS A 76 -20.69 -2.49 8.05
CA LYS A 76 -21.96 -1.95 8.51
C LYS A 76 -22.46 -2.64 9.78
N VAL A 77 -22.16 -3.93 9.93
CA VAL A 77 -22.38 -4.69 11.15
C VAL A 77 -21.54 -4.13 12.30
N ILE A 78 -20.24 -3.90 12.08
CA ILE A 78 -19.36 -3.28 13.08
C ILE A 78 -19.94 -1.93 13.51
N LYS A 79 -20.29 -1.06 12.56
CA LYS A 79 -20.90 0.26 12.85
C LYS A 79 -22.23 0.17 13.62
N ILE A 80 -23.04 -0.84 13.32
CA ILE A 80 -24.26 -1.12 14.08
C ILE A 80 -23.89 -1.55 15.50
N CYS A 81 -22.96 -2.47 15.67
CA CYS A 81 -22.48 -2.89 16.97
C CYS A 81 -21.91 -1.70 17.77
N ASP A 82 -21.09 -0.84 17.18
CA ASP A 82 -20.60 0.40 17.80
C ASP A 82 -21.72 1.33 18.27
N THR A 83 -22.84 1.34 17.55
CA THR A 83 -24.00 2.14 17.93
C THR A 83 -24.65 1.58 19.19
N PHE A 84 -24.87 0.27 19.28
CA PHE A 84 -25.62 -0.34 20.38
C PHE A 84 -24.75 -0.72 21.58
N LEU A 85 -23.49 -1.05 21.34
CA LEU A 85 -22.62 -1.77 22.25
C LEU A 85 -21.36 -0.96 22.54
N VAL A 86 -20.85 -1.09 23.75
CA VAL A 86 -19.59 -0.46 24.15
C VAL A 86 -18.41 -1.26 23.56
N PRO A 87 -17.21 -0.65 23.45
CA PRO A 87 -16.05 -1.32 22.83
C PRO A 87 -15.68 -2.68 23.45
N GLY A 88 -16.03 -2.91 24.72
CA GLY A 88 -15.80 -4.19 25.41
C GLY A 88 -16.50 -5.39 24.77
N PHE A 89 -17.64 -5.19 24.10
CA PHE A 89 -18.31 -6.27 23.36
C PHE A 89 -17.53 -6.68 22.10
N LEU A 90 -16.91 -5.73 21.40
CA LEU A 90 -16.21 -5.99 20.13
C LEU A 90 -14.94 -6.82 20.30
N VAL A 91 -14.44 -6.93 21.53
CA VAL A 91 -13.30 -7.78 21.90
C VAL A 91 -13.74 -9.09 22.58
N SER A 92 -15.05 -9.37 22.63
CA SER A 92 -15.62 -10.57 23.26
C SER A 92 -15.67 -11.77 22.31
N ALA A 93 -15.71 -12.97 22.89
CA ALA A 93 -15.94 -14.21 22.15
C ALA A 93 -17.30 -14.23 21.44
N ASP A 94 -18.31 -13.55 22.00
CA ASP A 94 -19.65 -13.46 21.41
C ASP A 94 -19.64 -12.66 20.10
N PHE A 95 -18.87 -11.57 20.05
CA PHE A 95 -18.68 -10.80 18.83
C PHE A 95 -17.89 -11.59 17.78
N ALA A 96 -16.84 -12.31 18.18
CA ALA A 96 -16.09 -13.16 17.27
C ALA A 96 -16.98 -14.26 16.66
N MET A 97 -17.83 -14.90 17.46
CA MET A 97 -18.79 -15.91 16.99
C MET A 97 -19.84 -15.29 16.04
N LEU A 98 -20.34 -14.10 16.34
CA LEU A 98 -21.26 -13.36 15.47
C LEU A 98 -20.61 -13.06 14.11
N MET A 99 -19.40 -12.50 14.11
CA MET A 99 -18.67 -12.19 12.89
C MET A 99 -18.29 -13.45 12.10
N GLY A 100 -17.98 -14.57 12.76
CA GLY A 100 -17.76 -15.86 12.12
C GLY A 100 -19.01 -16.37 11.38
N LYS A 101 -20.19 -16.31 12.01
CA LYS A 101 -21.47 -16.67 11.37
C LYS A 101 -21.78 -15.77 10.16
N ILE A 102 -21.48 -14.48 10.27
CA ILE A 102 -21.67 -13.51 9.18
C ILE A 102 -20.68 -13.79 8.04
N GLY A 103 -19.41 -14.06 8.37
CA GLY A 103 -18.37 -14.41 7.41
C GLY A 103 -18.72 -15.64 6.58
N GLN A 104 -19.26 -16.69 7.20
CA GLN A 104 -19.72 -17.90 6.50
C GLN A 104 -20.85 -17.63 5.48
N LEU A 105 -21.72 -16.64 5.75
CA LEU A 105 -22.81 -16.28 4.84
C LEU A 105 -22.35 -15.43 3.65
N ILE A 106 -21.32 -14.61 3.85
CA ILE A 106 -20.83 -13.68 2.84
C ILE A 106 -19.74 -14.33 1.98
N TYR A 107 -18.86 -15.14 2.59
CA TYR A 107 -17.70 -15.75 1.94
C TYR A 107 -17.66 -17.28 2.12
N PRO A 108 -18.59 -18.03 1.51
CA PRO A 108 -18.65 -19.49 1.67
C PRO A 108 -17.42 -20.23 1.08
N GLU A 109 -16.77 -19.65 0.07
CA GLU A 109 -15.66 -20.27 -0.67
C GLU A 109 -14.28 -20.01 -0.05
N ALA A 110 -14.10 -18.89 0.66
CA ALA A 110 -12.83 -18.53 1.31
C ALA A 110 -12.47 -19.45 2.50
N LEU A 111 -13.38 -20.34 2.90
CA LEU A 111 -13.26 -21.23 4.06
C LEU A 111 -13.08 -22.71 3.68
N GLN A 112 -13.05 -23.04 2.37
CA GLN A 112 -12.74 -24.38 1.90
C GLN A 112 -11.35 -24.41 1.26
N GLY A 113 -10.33 -24.60 2.10
CA GLY A 113 -8.98 -24.87 1.61
C GLY A 113 -8.97 -26.11 0.70
N LYS A 114 -8.71 -25.90 -0.59
CA LYS A 114 -8.27 -26.98 -1.49
C LYS A 114 -6.83 -27.31 -1.13
N ASN A 115 -6.64 -28.25 -0.21
CA ASN A 115 -5.67 -29.34 -0.34
C ASN A 115 -5.82 -30.28 0.86
N GLY A 116 -5.98 -31.56 0.55
CA GLY A 116 -6.11 -32.62 1.54
C GLY A 116 -4.84 -32.78 2.34
N ASN A 117 -4.91 -32.47 3.63
CA ASN A 117 -4.35 -33.27 4.71
C ASN A 117 -4.93 -32.75 6.03
N LYS A 118 -6.11 -33.26 6.38
CA LYS A 118 -6.63 -33.17 7.74
C LYS A 118 -5.88 -34.18 8.61
N PRO A 119 -5.44 -33.82 9.82
CA PRO A 119 -5.74 -34.60 10.99
C PRO A 119 -7.04 -34.05 11.57
N LEU A 120 -8.09 -34.88 11.53
CA LEU A 120 -9.28 -34.70 12.36
C LEU A 120 -8.85 -34.59 13.83
N LEU A 121 -9.07 -33.44 14.46
CA LEU A 121 -9.13 -33.39 15.92
C LEU A 121 -10.41 -34.12 16.34
N ARG A 122 -10.20 -35.35 16.85
CA ARG A 122 -11.17 -36.07 17.66
C ARG A 122 -11.44 -35.23 18.90
N VAL A 123 -12.68 -34.74 19.03
CA VAL A 123 -13.20 -34.21 20.28
C VAL A 123 -13.40 -35.40 21.20
N ASN A 124 -12.42 -35.67 22.05
CA ASN A 124 -12.55 -36.36 23.33
C ASN A 124 -11.26 -36.10 24.11
N ASP A 125 -11.43 -35.44 25.26
CA ASP A 125 -10.53 -35.35 26.42
C ASP A 125 -10.32 -33.91 26.90
N LEU A 126 -11.43 -33.29 27.31
CA LEU A 126 -11.41 -32.40 28.46
C LEU A 126 -11.22 -33.26 29.70
N ASN A 127 -10.01 -33.34 30.24
CA ASN A 127 -9.85 -33.51 31.68
C ASN A 127 -8.51 -32.94 32.18
N GLY A 128 -8.60 -32.14 33.24
CA GLY A 128 -7.55 -31.24 33.67
C GLY A 128 -6.41 -31.85 34.48
N LYS A 129 -5.35 -31.06 34.66
CA LYS A 129 -4.74 -30.65 35.95
C LYS A 129 -3.35 -30.08 35.71
N GLY A 130 -3.01 -29.05 36.50
CA GLY A 130 -1.68 -28.95 37.10
C GLY A 130 -0.73 -27.92 36.48
N VAL A 131 -0.57 -26.82 37.21
CA VAL A 131 0.48 -25.81 37.09
C VAL A 131 1.84 -26.42 37.47
N ALA A 132 2.90 -26.10 36.73
CA ALA A 132 4.28 -26.03 37.25
C ALA A 132 5.18 -25.19 36.32
N GLU A 133 5.85 -24.19 36.89
CA GLU A 133 6.95 -23.41 36.30
C GLU A 133 8.27 -24.20 36.33
N VAL A 134 9.05 -24.24 35.24
CA VAL A 134 10.50 -24.54 35.21
C VAL A 134 11.18 -23.80 34.01
N PRO A 135 12.46 -23.36 34.10
CA PRO A 135 13.11 -22.30 33.31
C PRO A 135 13.67 -22.70 31.92
N PRO A 136 14.27 -21.74 31.15
CA PRO A 136 14.54 -21.88 29.73
C PRO A 136 15.93 -22.45 29.45
N ASN A 137 16.00 -23.63 28.82
CA ASN A 137 16.92 -23.95 27.72
C ASN A 137 16.83 -25.44 27.37
N SER A 138 16.04 -25.74 26.33
CA SER A 138 16.29 -26.90 25.47
C SER A 138 15.50 -26.73 24.19
N LYS A 139 16.21 -26.48 23.08
CA LYS A 139 15.71 -26.75 21.73
C LYS A 139 15.43 -28.26 21.65
N GLY A 140 14.18 -28.64 21.85
CA GLY A 140 13.69 -30.02 21.80
C GLY A 140 12.49 -30.12 20.87
N ALA A 141 12.59 -31.00 19.89
CA ALA A 141 11.53 -31.38 18.98
C ALA A 141 10.27 -31.83 19.75
N GLY A 142 9.08 -31.42 19.27
CA GLY A 142 7.80 -31.97 19.73
C GLY A 142 6.66 -30.99 20.01
N SER A 143 6.82 -29.69 19.75
CA SER A 143 5.69 -28.75 19.79
C SER A 143 5.19 -28.52 18.35
N SER A 144 3.94 -28.91 18.07
CA SER A 144 3.24 -28.58 16.81
C SER A 144 2.98 -27.09 16.64
N ALA A 145 3.40 -26.26 17.61
CA ALA A 145 3.07 -24.85 17.64
C ALA A 145 3.67 -24.09 16.46
N ILE A 146 2.83 -23.26 15.86
CA ILE A 146 3.18 -22.49 14.67
C ILE A 146 3.00 -20.99 14.90
N ALA A 147 3.64 -20.21 14.04
CA ALA A 147 3.37 -18.81 13.86
C ALA A 147 2.64 -18.55 12.54
N ILE A 148 1.82 -17.50 12.53
CA ILE A 148 1.02 -17.07 11.39
C ILE A 148 1.39 -15.64 11.02
N LEU A 149 1.55 -15.37 9.73
CA LEU A 149 1.81 -14.03 9.20
C LEU A 149 0.60 -13.58 8.39
N LEU A 150 -0.02 -12.48 8.83
CA LEU A 150 -1.11 -11.81 8.13
C LEU A 150 -0.56 -10.53 7.51
N LEU A 151 -0.66 -10.42 6.19
CA LEU A 151 -0.11 -9.30 5.43
C LEU A 151 -1.21 -8.50 4.74
N ASP A 152 -1.30 -7.23 5.09
CA ASP A 152 -1.96 -6.22 4.27
C ASP A 152 -1.00 -5.82 3.14
N ALA A 153 -1.14 -6.47 1.97
CA ALA A 153 -0.20 -6.33 0.87
C ALA A 153 -0.42 -5.03 0.06
N GLU A 154 -1.55 -4.34 0.24
CA GLU A 154 -1.78 -3.03 -0.39
C GLU A 154 -0.94 -1.94 0.28
N ASN A 155 -0.84 -2.00 1.62
CA ASN A 155 -0.19 -0.95 2.41
C ASN A 155 1.23 -1.31 2.87
N LEU A 156 1.60 -2.59 2.89
CA LEU A 156 2.89 -3.07 3.38
C LEU A 156 3.55 -4.01 2.37
N GLN A 157 4.78 -3.71 1.97
CA GLN A 157 5.54 -4.56 1.06
C GLN A 157 6.58 -5.35 1.85
N LEU A 158 6.41 -6.67 1.89
CA LEU A 158 7.37 -7.59 2.52
C LEU A 158 8.15 -8.33 1.45
N ASP A 159 9.47 -8.13 1.44
CA ASP A 159 10.43 -8.96 0.70
C ASP A 159 10.93 -10.13 1.57
N ALA A 160 11.76 -10.99 0.98
CA ALA A 160 12.31 -12.16 1.65
C ALA A 160 13.22 -11.81 2.84
N GLU A 161 13.90 -10.66 2.81
CA GLU A 161 14.80 -10.23 3.89
C GLU A 161 14.02 -9.79 5.13
N ILE A 162 12.88 -9.11 4.91
CA ILE A 162 11.96 -8.75 5.99
C ILE A 162 11.23 -9.99 6.51
N GLU A 163 10.88 -10.95 5.67
CA GLU A 163 10.32 -12.22 6.17
C GLU A 163 11.30 -12.96 7.07
N GLN A 164 12.57 -13.00 6.68
CA GLN A 164 13.64 -13.59 7.48
C GLN A 164 13.82 -12.85 8.82
N PHE A 165 13.75 -11.52 8.80
CA PHE A 165 13.72 -10.71 10.03
C PHE A 165 12.60 -11.11 10.98
N LEU A 166 11.38 -11.24 10.46
CA LEU A 166 10.22 -11.61 11.27
C LEU A 166 10.36 -13.04 11.81
N ALA A 167 10.92 -13.95 11.01
CA ALA A 167 11.22 -15.30 11.44
C ALA A 167 12.26 -15.35 12.59
N GLU A 168 13.26 -14.45 12.59
CA GLU A 168 14.27 -14.33 13.65
C GLU A 168 13.70 -13.84 14.99
N ILE A 169 12.63 -13.04 14.94
CA ILE A 169 11.92 -12.56 16.14
C ILE A 169 11.01 -13.65 16.72
N CYS A 170 10.59 -14.61 15.88
CA CYS A 170 9.58 -15.59 16.22
C CYS A 170 10.13 -16.69 17.13
N THR A 171 9.33 -17.09 18.14
CA THR A 171 9.64 -18.29 18.95
C THR A 171 9.30 -19.56 18.19
N TYR A 172 8.22 -19.51 17.40
CA TYR A 172 7.71 -20.62 16.61
C TYR A 172 7.94 -20.41 15.11
N PRO A 173 8.06 -21.48 14.31
CA PRO A 173 8.23 -21.32 12.86
C PRO A 173 6.98 -20.71 12.23
N ILE A 174 7.17 -19.71 11.35
CA ILE A 174 6.10 -19.15 10.52
C ILE A 174 5.75 -20.19 9.45
N GLN A 175 4.60 -20.86 9.61
CA GLN A 175 4.15 -21.91 8.68
C GLN A 175 3.00 -21.44 7.79
N ILE A 176 2.18 -20.50 8.26
CA ILE A 176 1.03 -19.98 7.52
C ILE A 176 1.28 -18.52 7.21
N LYS A 177 1.17 -18.16 5.93
CA LYS A 177 1.30 -16.80 5.44
C LYS A 177 0.06 -16.47 4.63
N ILE A 178 -0.65 -15.41 4.99
CA ILE A 178 -1.88 -14.98 4.32
C ILE A 178 -1.72 -13.54 3.90
N ALA A 179 -1.89 -13.24 2.62
CA ALA A 179 -1.84 -11.89 2.10
C ALA A 179 -3.23 -11.43 1.64
N PHE A 180 -3.59 -10.20 1.98
CA PHE A 180 -4.84 -9.55 1.61
C PHE A 180 -4.53 -8.41 0.66
N ALA A 181 -5.11 -8.47 -0.55
CA ALA A 181 -4.94 -7.40 -1.53
C ALA A 181 -5.99 -7.48 -2.64
N ASN A 182 -6.26 -6.34 -3.27
CA ASN A 182 -6.88 -6.34 -4.58
C ASN A 182 -5.83 -6.75 -5.62
N TRP A 183 -5.67 -8.06 -5.80
CA TRP A 183 -4.69 -8.63 -6.72
C TRP A 183 -4.79 -8.11 -8.17
N ARG A 184 -5.98 -7.65 -8.60
CA ARG A 184 -6.14 -7.01 -9.93
C ARG A 184 -5.34 -5.72 -10.08
N ASN A 185 -5.09 -5.03 -8.96
CA ASN A 185 -4.35 -3.77 -8.92
C ASN A 185 -2.87 -3.97 -8.52
N MET A 186 -2.45 -5.20 -8.26
CA MET A 186 -1.12 -5.52 -7.72
C MET A 186 -0.12 -6.00 -8.78
N GLY A 187 -0.50 -6.02 -10.06
CA GLY A 187 0.36 -6.48 -11.16
C GLY A 187 0.81 -7.93 -10.94
N LEU A 188 2.10 -8.21 -11.16
CA LEU A 188 2.70 -9.55 -11.02
C LEU A 188 3.09 -9.93 -9.57
N LYS A 189 2.66 -9.15 -8.57
CA LYS A 189 3.03 -9.40 -7.17
C LYS A 189 2.33 -10.62 -6.59
N ASP A 190 1.16 -10.99 -7.10
CA ASP A 190 0.46 -12.21 -6.71
C ASP A 190 1.30 -13.46 -7.01
N GLU A 191 1.94 -13.55 -8.18
CA GLU A 191 2.84 -14.65 -8.52
C GLU A 191 4.04 -14.75 -7.57
N ASP A 192 4.63 -13.62 -7.18
CA ASP A 192 5.73 -13.57 -6.22
C ASP A 192 5.30 -14.08 -4.84
N PHE A 193 4.21 -13.54 -4.29
CA PHE A 193 3.69 -13.96 -2.99
C PHE A 193 3.28 -15.44 -3.00
N HIS A 194 2.63 -15.90 -4.07
CA HIS A 194 2.26 -17.32 -4.20
C HIS A 194 3.51 -18.23 -4.21
N ARG A 195 4.56 -17.83 -4.94
CA ARG A 195 5.84 -18.56 -4.97
C ARG A 195 6.52 -18.62 -3.61
N ARG A 196 6.37 -17.57 -2.80
CA ARG A 196 6.87 -17.49 -1.41
C ARG A 196 5.98 -18.18 -0.38
N GLY A 197 4.92 -18.86 -0.82
CA GLY A 197 4.04 -19.70 0.00
C GLY A 197 2.91 -18.95 0.68
N TYR A 198 2.51 -17.79 0.17
CA TYR A 198 1.35 -17.07 0.69
C TYR A 198 0.03 -17.62 0.14
N GLU A 199 -0.94 -17.76 1.03
CA GLU A 199 -2.35 -17.84 0.68
C GLU A 199 -2.86 -16.45 0.30
N LEU A 200 -3.32 -16.31 -0.94
CA LEU A 200 -3.74 -15.02 -1.48
C LEU A 200 -5.25 -14.82 -1.32
N ILE A 201 -5.64 -13.87 -0.50
CA ILE A 201 -7.05 -13.51 -0.30
C ILE A 201 -7.35 -12.25 -1.10
N HIS A 202 -8.10 -12.41 -2.19
CA HIS A 202 -8.56 -11.30 -3.01
C HIS A 202 -9.55 -10.41 -2.25
N VAL A 203 -9.35 -9.10 -2.28
CA VAL A 203 -10.33 -8.10 -1.80
C VAL A 203 -10.84 -7.25 -2.97
N PRO A 204 -12.13 -6.86 -2.97
CA PRO A 204 -12.67 -5.98 -3.99
C PRO A 204 -12.05 -4.58 -3.92
N ALA A 205 -12.16 -3.82 -5.01
CA ALA A 205 -11.75 -2.42 -5.03
C ALA A 205 -12.62 -1.58 -4.08
N GLY A 206 -12.01 -1.02 -3.05
CA GLY A 206 -12.64 -0.14 -2.08
C GLY A 206 -11.65 0.32 -1.03
N LYS A 207 -11.87 1.52 -0.48
CA LYS A 207 -11.06 2.03 0.63
C LYS A 207 -11.21 1.11 1.84
N ASP A 208 -10.09 0.73 2.46
CA ASP A 208 -10.00 -0.12 3.66
C ASP A 208 -10.55 -1.58 3.47
N SER A 209 -10.72 -2.04 2.22
CA SER A 209 -11.29 -3.38 1.94
C SER A 209 -10.36 -4.51 2.36
N ALA A 210 -9.05 -4.32 2.24
CA ALA A 210 -8.04 -5.26 2.72
C ALA A 210 -8.09 -5.36 4.25
N ASP A 211 -8.11 -4.22 4.96
CA ASP A 211 -8.16 -4.17 6.42
C ASP A 211 -9.39 -4.86 6.98
N VAL A 212 -10.57 -4.61 6.40
CA VAL A 212 -11.82 -5.24 6.85
C VAL A 212 -11.79 -6.75 6.68
N LYS A 213 -11.27 -7.23 5.53
CA LYS A 213 -11.19 -8.67 5.28
C LYS A 213 -10.13 -9.34 6.16
N MET A 214 -9.01 -8.66 6.37
CA MET A 214 -7.96 -9.09 7.29
C MET A 214 -8.47 -9.15 8.73
N ALA A 215 -9.21 -8.15 9.20
CA ALA A 215 -9.83 -8.17 10.53
C ALA A 215 -10.82 -9.33 10.67
N THR A 216 -11.66 -9.54 9.65
CA THR A 216 -12.69 -10.59 9.66
C THR A 216 -12.06 -11.98 9.66
N VAL A 217 -11.21 -12.29 8.68
CA VAL A 217 -10.53 -13.59 8.58
C VAL A 217 -9.58 -13.78 9.76
N GLY A 218 -8.80 -12.75 10.08
CA GLY A 218 -7.84 -12.72 11.17
C GLY A 218 -8.46 -13.06 12.52
N SER A 219 -9.65 -12.54 12.80
CA SER A 219 -10.37 -12.81 14.05
C SER A 219 -10.79 -14.27 14.22
N THR A 220 -10.77 -15.08 13.16
CA THR A 220 -11.21 -16.49 13.18
C THR A 220 -10.06 -17.50 13.11
N ILE A 221 -8.82 -17.03 13.03
CA ILE A 221 -7.63 -17.87 12.85
C ILE A 221 -7.52 -18.96 13.90
N PHE A 222 -7.88 -18.66 15.15
CA PHE A 222 -7.81 -19.60 16.26
C PHE A 222 -8.71 -20.83 16.10
N VAL A 223 -9.77 -20.71 15.30
CA VAL A 223 -10.69 -21.82 14.98
C VAL A 223 -10.03 -22.77 13.98
N HIS A 224 -9.31 -22.22 13.01
CA HIS A 224 -8.75 -22.97 11.89
C HIS A 224 -7.33 -23.47 12.17
N TYR A 225 -6.60 -22.78 13.05
CA TYR A 225 -5.21 -23.05 13.40
C TYR A 225 -5.05 -23.15 14.93
N PRO A 226 -5.57 -24.21 15.57
CA PRO A 226 -5.54 -24.36 17.03
C PRO A 226 -4.11 -24.51 17.59
N ASP A 227 -3.16 -24.96 16.76
CA ASP A 227 -1.75 -25.08 17.11
C ASP A 227 -1.01 -23.73 17.05
N ALA A 228 -1.61 -22.68 16.47
CA ALA A 228 -0.92 -21.40 16.37
C ALA A 228 -0.77 -20.74 17.75
N LYS A 229 0.40 -20.16 17.99
CA LYS A 229 0.76 -19.48 19.25
C LYS A 229 1.23 -18.05 19.05
N GLU A 230 1.74 -17.73 17.87
CA GLU A 230 2.23 -16.41 17.50
C GLU A 230 1.54 -15.91 16.22
N VAL A 231 1.20 -14.62 16.18
CA VAL A 231 0.63 -13.99 14.98
C VAL A 231 1.30 -12.66 14.71
N PHE A 232 1.82 -12.48 13.50
CA PHE A 232 2.23 -11.19 12.98
C PHE A 232 1.07 -10.55 12.23
N VAL A 233 0.68 -9.36 12.67
CA VAL A 233 -0.29 -8.50 11.99
C VAL A 233 0.51 -7.41 11.28
N CYS A 234 0.75 -7.62 10.00
CA CYS A 234 1.56 -6.75 9.15
C CYS A 234 0.66 -5.75 8.42
N SER A 235 0.42 -4.61 9.08
CA SER A 235 -0.25 -3.44 8.50
C SER A 235 0.16 -2.17 9.23
N SER A 236 0.23 -1.08 8.48
CA SER A 236 0.53 0.25 9.00
C SER A 236 -0.71 0.97 9.55
N ASP A 237 -1.92 0.44 9.33
CA ASP A 237 -3.16 1.06 9.79
C ASP A 237 -3.41 0.81 11.31
N ARG A 238 -3.92 1.83 11.98
CA ARG A 238 -4.39 1.77 13.37
C ARG A 238 -5.73 1.04 13.51
N VAL A 239 -6.53 0.91 12.44
CA VAL A 239 -7.81 0.20 12.46
C VAL A 239 -7.65 -1.27 12.90
N LEU A 240 -6.51 -1.90 12.57
CA LEU A 240 -6.22 -3.29 12.91
C LEU A 240 -5.76 -3.52 14.36
N VAL A 241 -5.70 -2.47 15.19
CA VAL A 241 -5.47 -2.62 16.65
C VAL A 241 -6.52 -3.52 17.29
N HIS A 242 -7.78 -3.45 16.83
CA HIS A 242 -8.84 -4.31 17.35
C HIS A 242 -8.59 -5.79 17.03
N LEU A 243 -8.10 -6.10 15.82
CA LEU A 243 -7.69 -7.46 15.47
C LEU A 243 -6.58 -7.96 16.41
N CYS A 244 -5.55 -7.14 16.65
CA CYS A 244 -4.47 -7.49 17.57
C CYS A 244 -5.01 -7.82 18.97
N ASN A 245 -5.90 -6.98 19.50
CA ASN A 245 -6.50 -7.20 20.83
C ASN A 245 -7.32 -8.50 20.86
N THR A 246 -8.14 -8.76 19.84
CA THR A 246 -8.93 -10.00 19.75
C THR A 246 -8.04 -11.24 19.75
N LEU A 247 -6.96 -11.23 18.95
CA LEU A 247 -6.00 -12.33 18.93
C LEU A 247 -5.30 -12.50 20.29
N GLN A 248 -4.92 -11.43 20.96
CA GLN A 248 -4.33 -11.52 22.30
C GLN A 248 -5.28 -12.12 23.35
N THR A 249 -6.56 -11.74 23.32
CA THR A 249 -7.59 -12.30 24.20
C THR A 249 -7.76 -13.80 24.00
N HIS A 250 -7.55 -14.30 22.77
CA HIS A 250 -7.53 -15.73 22.46
C HIS A 250 -6.19 -16.43 22.74
N GLY A 251 -5.28 -15.78 23.47
CA GLY A 251 -4.04 -16.39 23.97
C GLY A 251 -2.86 -16.35 23.00
N PHE A 252 -2.97 -15.62 21.89
CA PHE A 252 -1.88 -15.46 20.95
C PHE A 252 -0.87 -14.42 21.44
N THR A 253 0.41 -14.69 21.18
CA THR A 253 1.43 -13.65 21.20
C THR A 253 1.37 -12.90 19.88
N VAL A 254 0.94 -11.64 19.95
CA VAL A 254 0.72 -10.81 18.75
C VAL A 254 1.87 -9.83 18.56
N TYR A 255 2.36 -9.77 17.32
CA TYR A 255 3.34 -8.80 16.88
C TYR A 255 2.71 -7.87 15.85
N GLN A 256 2.62 -6.58 16.16
CA GLN A 256 2.21 -5.57 15.20
C GLN A 256 3.41 -5.11 14.37
N VAL A 257 3.38 -5.35 13.07
CA VAL A 257 4.46 -4.97 12.14
C VAL A 257 4.01 -3.76 11.34
N ARG A 258 4.81 -2.69 11.40
CA ARG A 258 4.58 -1.43 10.68
C ARG A 258 5.79 -1.06 9.84
N GLN A 259 5.55 -0.40 8.72
CA GLN A 259 6.59 0.16 7.87
C GLN A 259 6.51 1.69 7.89
N GLN A 260 7.64 2.33 8.15
CA GLN A 260 7.82 3.78 8.02
C GLN A 260 9.00 4.04 7.10
N GLY A 261 8.72 4.40 5.84
CA GLY A 261 9.76 4.46 4.80
C GLY A 261 10.41 3.09 4.60
N LYS A 262 11.74 3.01 4.75
CA LYS A 262 12.50 1.74 4.67
C LYS A 262 12.59 0.98 5.99
N LYS A 263 12.05 1.55 7.08
CA LYS A 263 12.16 0.99 8.42
C LYS A 263 10.97 0.09 8.72
N ILE A 264 11.26 -1.17 9.04
CA ILE A 264 10.28 -2.13 9.54
C ILE A 264 10.40 -2.18 11.07
N THR A 265 9.26 -2.01 11.75
CA THR A 265 9.17 -2.15 13.21
C THR A 265 8.14 -3.22 13.54
N ALA A 266 8.57 -4.27 14.23
CA ALA A 266 7.70 -5.26 14.85
C ALA A 266 7.59 -4.98 16.35
N ILE A 267 6.38 -4.81 16.85
CA ILE A 267 6.10 -4.51 18.26
C ILE A 267 5.31 -5.66 18.86
N ASN A 268 5.85 -6.32 19.89
CA ASN A 268 5.10 -7.30 20.65
C ASN A 268 4.00 -6.57 21.45
N SER A 269 2.75 -6.84 21.13
CA SER A 269 1.60 -6.11 21.66
C SER A 269 1.36 -6.34 23.16
N LYS A 270 1.96 -7.37 23.77
CA LYS A 270 1.80 -7.69 25.20
C LYS A 270 2.91 -7.07 26.05
N THR A 271 4.15 -7.16 25.58
CA THR A 271 5.34 -6.72 26.33
C THR A 271 5.78 -5.29 25.97
N GLY A 272 5.33 -4.78 24.83
CA GLY A 272 5.82 -3.52 24.27
C GLY A 272 7.23 -3.61 23.68
N ALA A 273 7.86 -4.79 23.65
CA ALA A 273 9.18 -4.98 23.05
C ALA A 273 9.16 -4.60 21.56
N ARG A 274 10.12 -3.77 21.15
CA ARG A 274 10.21 -3.22 19.80
C ARG A 274 11.44 -3.78 19.10
N TYR A 275 11.22 -4.42 17.96
CA TYR A 275 12.24 -4.94 17.07
C TYR A 275 12.23 -4.09 15.81
N VAL A 276 13.39 -3.59 15.42
CA VAL A 276 13.51 -2.62 14.35
C VAL A 276 14.56 -3.12 13.36
N ARG A 277 14.23 -3.10 12.08
CA ARG A 277 15.17 -3.33 10.97
C ARG A 277 15.02 -2.19 9.97
N ASP A 278 16.11 -1.50 9.67
CA ASP A 278 16.18 -0.59 8.55
C ASP A 278 16.50 -1.42 7.29
N SER A 279 15.64 -1.36 6.28
CA SER A 279 15.78 -2.11 5.01
C SER A 279 16.75 -1.42 4.06
N GLY A 280 17.97 -1.16 4.52
CA GLY A 280 19.04 -0.66 3.67
C GLY A 280 20.33 -0.38 4.41
N SER A 281 21.46 -0.53 3.71
CA SER A 281 22.67 0.22 4.03
C SER A 281 22.33 1.73 4.10
N PRO A 282 23.09 2.55 4.85
CA PRO A 282 22.93 4.00 4.80
C PRO A 282 22.83 4.47 3.33
N PRO A 283 21.94 5.43 3.02
CA PRO A 283 21.83 5.93 1.66
C PRO A 283 23.23 6.34 1.19
N PRO A 284 23.68 5.89 0.00
CA PRO A 284 24.97 6.33 -0.52
C PRO A 284 24.95 7.86 -0.58
N ILE A 285 26.02 8.48 -0.08
CA ILE A 285 26.15 9.94 -0.10
C ILE A 285 26.06 10.37 -1.56
N PRO A 286 25.10 11.23 -1.94
CA PRO A 286 24.88 11.62 -3.33
C PRO A 286 26.10 12.37 -3.85
N THR A 287 26.38 12.29 -5.15
CA THR A 287 27.43 13.10 -5.79
C THR A 287 27.09 14.60 -5.71
N PRO A 288 28.07 15.52 -5.91
CA PRO A 288 27.80 16.96 -5.91
C PRO A 288 26.70 17.41 -6.90
N ASP A 289 26.66 16.83 -8.10
CA ASP A 289 25.65 17.16 -9.11
C ASP A 289 24.24 16.66 -8.72
N GLU A 290 24.17 15.48 -8.10
CA GLU A 290 22.93 14.92 -7.57
C GLU A 290 22.43 15.73 -6.37
N LEU A 291 23.31 16.16 -5.47
CA LEU A 291 22.97 17.04 -4.35
C LEU A 291 22.32 18.34 -4.84
N ILE A 292 22.92 19.00 -5.84
CA ILE A 292 22.37 20.22 -6.43
C ILE A 292 21.01 19.95 -7.08
N SER A 293 20.86 18.82 -7.78
CA SER A 293 19.61 18.42 -8.43
C SER A 293 18.49 18.14 -7.41
N GLN A 294 18.83 17.51 -6.28
CA GLN A 294 17.92 17.22 -5.19
C GLN A 294 17.43 18.50 -4.50
N ILE A 295 18.34 19.44 -4.21
CA ILE A 295 18.00 20.76 -3.64
C ILE A 295 17.07 21.52 -4.60
N LYS A 296 17.38 21.53 -5.90
CA LYS A 296 16.52 22.16 -6.91
C LYS A 296 15.14 21.54 -6.95
N SER A 297 15.05 20.20 -6.89
CA SER A 297 13.77 19.49 -6.89
C SER A 297 12.88 19.89 -5.71
N ILE A 298 13.45 20.05 -4.51
CA ILE A 298 12.68 20.50 -3.33
C ILE A 298 12.16 21.93 -3.55
N ILE A 299 13.04 22.84 -3.97
CA ILE A 299 12.67 24.24 -4.19
C ILE A 299 11.59 24.34 -5.26
N THR A 300 11.74 23.68 -6.40
CA THR A 300 10.74 23.68 -7.48
C THR A 300 9.42 23.04 -7.05
N SER A 301 9.44 21.98 -6.23
CA SER A 301 8.22 21.37 -5.69
C SER A 301 7.46 22.30 -4.75
N GLU A 302 8.16 23.13 -3.98
CA GLU A 302 7.52 24.13 -3.11
C GLU A 302 7.01 25.33 -3.89
N GLN A 303 7.74 25.77 -4.92
CA GLN A 303 7.30 26.82 -5.84
C GLN A 303 6.01 26.42 -6.59
N ALA A 304 5.88 25.15 -6.98
CA ALA A 304 4.67 24.62 -7.61
C ALA A 304 3.43 24.69 -6.69
N LYS A 305 3.62 24.74 -5.37
CA LYS A 305 2.54 24.92 -4.38
C LYS A 305 2.20 26.40 -4.13
N GLY A 306 2.84 27.33 -4.85
CA GLY A 306 2.69 28.77 -4.69
C GLY A 306 3.67 29.40 -3.69
N ASN A 307 4.57 28.60 -3.08
CA ASN A 307 5.58 29.09 -2.15
C ASN A 307 6.87 29.44 -2.89
N TYR A 308 6.95 30.67 -3.41
CA TYR A 308 8.10 31.08 -4.22
C TYR A 308 9.40 31.25 -3.45
N TRP A 309 9.33 31.49 -2.13
CA TRP A 309 10.48 31.68 -1.26
C TRP A 309 10.49 30.61 -0.17
N LEU A 310 11.41 29.66 -0.29
CA LEU A 310 11.56 28.56 0.66
C LEU A 310 12.52 28.94 1.78
N LYS A 311 12.13 28.71 3.05
CA LYS A 311 13.03 28.91 4.19
C LYS A 311 14.11 27.83 4.22
N LEU A 312 15.34 28.19 4.60
CA LEU A 312 16.44 27.23 4.76
C LEU A 312 16.09 26.11 5.75
N SER A 313 15.45 26.45 6.87
CA SER A 313 14.96 25.48 7.85
C SER A 313 13.98 24.46 7.27
N ALA A 314 13.11 24.89 6.34
CA ALA A 314 12.18 24.01 5.64
C ALA A 314 12.93 23.13 4.63
N LEU A 315 13.88 23.69 3.87
CA LEU A 315 14.72 22.92 2.95
C LEU A 315 15.47 21.79 3.67
N ILE A 316 16.09 22.05 4.82
CA ILE A 316 16.80 21.05 5.62
C ILE A 316 15.85 19.93 6.05
N ALA A 317 14.68 20.30 6.56
CA ALA A 317 13.67 19.33 6.99
C ALA A 317 13.14 18.48 5.82
N ASP A 318 12.82 19.10 4.70
CA ASP A 318 12.31 18.41 3.51
C ASP A 318 13.37 17.51 2.88
N TYR A 319 14.63 17.94 2.87
CA TYR A 319 15.76 17.13 2.41
C TYR A 319 15.96 15.89 3.28
N GLN A 320 15.97 16.04 4.61
CA GLN A 320 16.04 14.93 5.55
C GLN A 320 14.86 13.96 5.38
N ASN A 321 13.65 14.47 5.20
CA ASN A 321 12.45 13.65 5.04
C ASN A 321 12.44 12.88 3.72
N GLN A 322 12.85 13.53 2.62
CA GLN A 322 12.80 12.97 1.28
C GLN A 322 13.96 12.01 0.99
N TYR A 323 15.17 12.34 1.45
CA TYR A 323 16.40 11.60 1.11
C TYR A 323 17.02 10.84 2.29
N GLN A 324 16.48 11.01 3.50
CA GLN A 324 16.93 10.31 4.72
C GLN A 324 18.41 10.54 5.05
N LEU A 325 18.95 11.70 4.63
CA LEU A 325 20.30 12.17 4.89
C LEU A 325 20.24 13.60 5.44
N ALA A 326 21.10 13.93 6.40
CA ALA A 326 21.21 15.29 6.91
C ALA A 326 21.95 16.14 5.87
N LEU A 327 21.31 17.22 5.42
CA LEU A 327 21.86 18.08 4.37
C LEU A 327 23.24 18.63 4.76
N GLU A 328 23.41 18.97 6.04
CA GLU A 328 24.68 19.45 6.61
C GLU A 328 25.78 18.39 6.54
N GLU A 329 25.46 17.11 6.80
CA GLU A 329 26.41 16.01 6.74
C GLU A 329 26.84 15.72 5.31
N VAL A 330 25.89 15.81 4.36
CA VAL A 330 26.15 15.63 2.93
C VAL A 330 27.03 16.77 2.38
N ILE A 331 26.75 18.02 2.77
CA ILE A 331 27.57 19.17 2.39
C ILE A 331 28.96 19.06 3.03
N ALA A 332 29.07 18.74 4.32
CA ALA A 332 30.36 18.60 5.00
C ALA A 332 31.21 17.46 4.43
N HIS A 333 30.59 16.43 3.85
CA HIS A 333 31.30 15.34 3.17
C HIS A 333 32.00 15.80 1.88
N HIS A 334 31.33 16.59 1.05
CA HIS A 334 31.87 17.07 -0.25
C HIS A 334 32.63 18.39 -0.14
N TYR A 335 32.24 19.23 0.82
CA TYR A 335 32.73 20.59 1.03
C TYR A 335 33.04 20.84 2.52
N PRO A 336 34.09 20.20 3.09
CA PRO A 336 34.36 20.22 4.53
C PRO A 336 34.65 21.60 5.12
N SER A 337 35.01 22.56 4.26
CA SER A 337 35.33 23.94 4.64
C SER A 337 34.19 24.93 4.41
N GLN A 338 33.02 24.48 3.92
CA GLN A 338 31.87 25.34 3.66
C GLN A 338 30.75 25.06 4.65
N ASP A 339 30.15 26.13 5.17
CA ASP A 339 28.85 26.00 5.85
C ASP A 339 27.71 25.97 4.82
N ILE A 340 26.52 25.56 5.27
CA ILE A 340 25.34 25.43 4.40
C ILE A 340 24.97 26.74 3.69
N LYS A 341 25.19 27.90 4.32
CA LYS A 341 24.84 29.21 3.74
C LYS A 341 25.82 29.56 2.63
N GLN A 342 27.10 29.29 2.85
CA GLN A 342 28.16 29.53 1.89
C GLN A 342 28.03 28.62 0.67
N PHE A 343 27.76 27.33 0.88
CA PHE A 343 27.48 26.38 -0.21
C PHE A 343 26.29 26.82 -1.08
N LEU A 344 25.19 27.27 -0.46
CA LEU A 344 24.00 27.72 -1.19
C LEU A 344 24.22 29.05 -1.92
N ALA A 345 25.01 29.97 -1.35
CA ALA A 345 25.34 31.26 -1.96
C ALA A 345 26.30 31.13 -3.16
N ASP A 346 27.21 30.16 -3.12
CA ASP A 346 28.17 29.89 -4.20
C ASP A 346 27.53 29.21 -5.42
N ASN A 347 26.29 28.72 -5.31
CA ASN A 347 25.58 28.05 -6.39
C ASN A 347 24.83 29.04 -7.28
N ALA A 348 25.36 29.31 -8.49
CA ALA A 348 24.78 30.28 -9.43
C ALA A 348 23.34 29.98 -9.89
N ALA A 349 22.83 28.76 -9.67
CA ALA A 349 21.46 28.38 -10.03
C ALA A 349 20.45 28.60 -8.89
N LEU A 350 20.91 28.99 -7.70
CA LEU A 350 20.08 29.26 -6.52
C LEU A 350 20.15 30.74 -6.18
N VAL A 351 19.02 31.31 -5.76
CA VAL A 351 18.96 32.69 -5.30
C VAL A 351 18.68 32.71 -3.82
N CYS A 352 19.64 33.26 -3.07
CA CYS A 352 19.58 33.39 -1.63
C CYS A 352 19.21 34.83 -1.25
N HIS A 353 18.21 35.00 -0.39
CA HIS A 353 17.81 36.29 0.17
C HIS A 353 17.74 36.20 1.70
N GLN A 354 18.47 37.09 2.37
CA GLN A 354 18.37 37.27 3.82
C GLN A 354 17.90 38.71 4.11
N PRO A 355 16.69 38.88 4.69
CA PRO A 355 16.21 40.21 5.09
C PRO A 355 17.12 40.84 6.16
N PRO A 356 17.32 42.18 6.15
CA PRO A 356 18.25 42.87 7.07
C PRO A 356 17.97 42.65 8.57
N ASN A 357 16.73 42.32 8.91
CA ASN A 357 16.26 42.13 10.29
C ASN A 357 15.93 40.66 10.61
N SER A 358 16.40 39.70 9.80
CA SER A 358 16.10 38.27 10.00
C SER A 358 17.37 37.41 9.95
N THR A 359 17.43 36.41 10.82
CA THR A 359 18.44 35.34 10.77
C THR A 359 18.08 34.22 9.79
N GLU A 360 16.85 34.24 9.26
CA GLU A 360 16.32 33.25 8.33
C GLU A 360 16.76 33.55 6.90
N LEU A 361 17.28 32.52 6.22
CA LEU A 361 17.66 32.58 4.82
C LEU A 361 16.52 32.03 3.97
N TYR A 362 16.18 32.74 2.90
CA TYR A 362 15.18 32.33 1.92
C TYR A 362 15.85 31.96 0.60
N LEU A 363 15.34 30.90 -0.03
CA LEU A 363 15.85 30.32 -1.26
C LEU A 363 14.77 30.32 -2.35
N THR A 364 15.17 30.59 -3.58
CA THR A 364 14.30 30.48 -4.74
C THR A 364 15.10 30.12 -6.00
N ILE A 365 14.40 29.66 -7.02
CA ILE A 365 14.92 29.44 -8.37
C ILE A 365 14.06 30.26 -9.34
N PHE A 366 14.68 31.08 -10.17
CA PHE A 366 13.96 31.78 -11.23
C PHE A 366 13.90 30.89 -12.46
N THR A 367 12.72 30.33 -12.74
CA THR A 367 12.37 29.78 -14.06
C THR A 367 11.58 30.84 -14.83
N GLU A 368 11.96 31.13 -16.07
CA GLU A 368 11.17 32.01 -16.95
C GLU A 368 9.73 31.46 -17.06
N GLN A 369 8.76 32.18 -16.50
CA GLN A 369 7.36 31.76 -16.51
C GLN A 369 6.73 32.11 -17.86
N VAL A 370 6.32 31.10 -18.62
CA VAL A 370 5.33 31.27 -19.70
C VAL A 370 3.96 31.05 -19.06
N SER A 371 3.21 32.13 -18.86
CA SER A 371 1.85 32.08 -18.31
C SER A 371 0.91 31.27 -19.20
N GLU A 372 0.25 30.28 -18.63
CA GLU A 372 -0.76 29.44 -19.26
C GLU A 372 -2.08 30.19 -19.46
N VAL A 373 -2.66 30.07 -20.66
CA VAL A 373 -4.09 30.29 -20.89
C VAL A 373 -4.73 28.92 -21.05
N ASN A 374 -5.74 28.65 -20.22
CA ASN A 374 -6.59 27.46 -20.20
C ASN A 374 -7.05 27.01 -21.59
N GLU A 375 -6.87 25.74 -21.93
CA GLU A 375 -7.91 24.92 -22.56
C GLU A 375 -7.78 23.44 -22.14
N GLU A 376 -8.92 22.86 -21.82
CA GLU A 376 -9.13 21.47 -21.46
C GLU A 376 -8.67 20.54 -22.59
N ASN A 377 -7.84 19.54 -22.28
CA ASN A 377 -8.00 18.13 -22.69
C ASN A 377 -6.75 17.30 -22.37
N ASN A 378 -6.91 16.37 -21.43
CA ASN A 378 -6.35 15.01 -21.39
C ASN A 378 -4.88 14.83 -21.87
N SER A 379 -3.92 14.76 -20.94
CA SER A 379 -2.60 14.19 -21.23
C SER A 379 -1.83 13.82 -19.95
N LEU A 380 -1.70 12.52 -19.72
CA LEU A 380 -0.84 11.85 -18.74
C LEU A 380 0.52 12.54 -18.56
N SER A 381 0.80 13.03 -17.36
CA SER A 381 2.17 13.33 -16.91
C SER A 381 2.79 12.04 -16.38
N LEU A 382 3.57 11.37 -17.23
CA LEU A 382 4.38 10.21 -16.89
C LEU A 382 5.86 10.61 -17.01
N SER A 383 6.45 11.09 -15.91
CA SER A 383 7.91 11.05 -15.74
C SER A 383 8.34 9.65 -15.27
N VAL A 384 7.97 8.63 -16.04
CA VAL A 384 8.61 7.32 -15.96
C VAL A 384 9.83 7.41 -16.88
N GLN A 385 11.03 7.37 -16.30
CA GLN A 385 12.24 7.03 -17.07
C GLN A 385 12.03 5.62 -17.63
N LEU A 386 11.46 5.55 -18.84
CA LEU A 386 11.27 4.30 -19.56
C LEU A 386 12.66 3.74 -19.89
N LYS A 387 12.96 2.58 -19.31
CA LYS A 387 14.14 1.80 -19.69
C LYS A 387 13.89 1.28 -21.11
N ILE A 388 14.73 1.69 -22.06
CA ILE A 388 14.60 1.31 -23.47
C ILE A 388 15.18 -0.09 -23.65
N GLU A 389 14.34 -1.13 -23.54
CA GLU A 389 14.75 -2.54 -23.60
C GLU A 389 14.33 -3.24 -24.88
N SER A 390 13.37 -2.69 -25.63
CA SER A 390 12.87 -3.27 -26.88
C SER A 390 12.85 -2.27 -28.05
N ARG A 391 12.59 -2.80 -29.25
CA ARG A 391 12.41 -2.01 -30.48
C ARG A 391 11.22 -1.06 -30.34
N GLU A 392 10.13 -1.57 -29.79
CA GLU A 392 8.87 -0.88 -29.57
C GLU A 392 9.03 0.23 -28.52
N ASP A 393 9.84 -0.01 -27.47
CA ASP A 393 10.15 1.02 -26.48
C ASP A 393 10.94 2.18 -27.10
N LEU A 394 11.90 1.88 -27.97
CA LEU A 394 12.66 2.91 -28.68
C LEU A 394 11.75 3.73 -29.61
N GLU A 395 10.84 3.07 -30.34
CA GLU A 395 9.84 3.76 -31.18
C GLU A 395 8.92 4.67 -30.36
N ASN A 396 8.39 4.18 -29.24
CA ASN A 396 7.53 4.95 -28.34
C ASN A 396 8.24 6.15 -27.70
N VAL A 397 9.51 5.98 -27.32
CA VAL A 397 10.32 7.07 -26.78
C VAL A 397 10.57 8.14 -27.85
N LEU A 398 10.91 7.73 -29.07
CA LEU A 398 11.10 8.68 -30.17
C LEU A 398 9.81 9.41 -30.55
N LEU A 399 8.67 8.73 -30.49
CA LEU A 399 7.35 9.34 -30.66
C LEU A 399 7.11 10.43 -29.61
N ARG A 400 7.44 10.17 -28.33
CA ARG A 400 7.29 11.17 -27.27
C ARG A 400 8.19 12.39 -27.48
N VAL A 401 9.47 12.17 -27.81
CA VAL A 401 10.40 13.27 -28.10
C VAL A 401 9.88 14.11 -29.28
N LEU A 402 9.38 13.46 -30.34
CA LEU A 402 8.82 14.16 -31.50
C LEU A 402 7.54 14.94 -31.16
N LEU A 403 6.67 14.41 -30.31
CA LEU A 403 5.47 15.09 -29.82
C LEU A 403 5.82 16.31 -28.95
N GLU A 404 6.86 16.22 -28.12
CA GLU A 404 7.38 17.34 -27.33
C GLU A 404 7.95 18.44 -28.23
N MET A 405 8.74 18.07 -29.24
CA MET A 405 9.24 19.01 -30.25
C MET A 405 8.10 19.71 -30.99
N LYS A 406 7.03 18.96 -31.33
CA LYS A 406 5.84 19.52 -31.98
C LYS A 406 5.06 20.49 -31.08
N LYS A 407 4.99 20.22 -29.77
CA LYS A 407 4.39 21.15 -28.80
C LYS A 407 5.17 22.47 -28.71
N ALA A 408 6.51 22.40 -28.79
CA ALA A 408 7.37 23.59 -28.74
C ALA A 408 7.33 24.43 -30.02
N ALA A 409 7.07 23.82 -31.18
CA ALA A 409 7.09 24.48 -32.49
C ALA A 409 5.73 24.39 -33.20
N ALA A 410 4.69 24.96 -32.58
CA ALA A 410 3.26 24.80 -32.91
C ALA A 410 2.82 24.93 -34.39
N THR A 411 3.68 25.41 -35.30
CA THR A 411 3.43 25.57 -36.74
C THR A 411 4.20 24.58 -37.64
N GLU A 412 5.14 23.80 -37.12
CA GLU A 412 5.96 22.87 -37.90
C GLU A 412 5.44 21.43 -37.84
N ASN A 413 5.15 20.86 -39.01
CA ASN A 413 4.71 19.45 -39.15
C ASN A 413 5.86 18.47 -39.41
N TYR A 414 7.06 18.98 -39.69
CA TYR A 414 8.24 18.20 -40.04
C TYR A 414 9.47 18.76 -39.36
N PHE A 415 10.21 17.90 -38.65
CA PHE A 415 11.41 18.27 -37.93
C PHE A 415 12.65 17.67 -38.60
N PRO A 416 13.78 18.38 -38.67
CA PRO A 416 15.04 17.78 -39.07
C PRO A 416 15.37 16.59 -38.15
N ILE A 417 15.78 15.46 -38.72
CA ILE A 417 16.12 14.25 -37.94
C ILE A 417 17.30 14.51 -37.00
N SER A 418 18.18 15.44 -37.35
CA SER A 418 19.25 15.92 -36.47
C SER A 418 18.72 16.47 -35.15
N ASN A 419 17.59 17.17 -35.17
CA ASN A 419 17.00 17.77 -33.98
C ASN A 419 16.40 16.68 -33.08
N LEU A 420 15.72 15.69 -33.67
CA LEU A 420 15.24 14.52 -32.95
C LEU A 420 16.39 13.75 -32.27
N ALA A 421 17.52 13.60 -32.97
CA ALA A 421 18.71 12.94 -32.41
C ALA A 421 19.33 13.73 -31.25
N THR A 422 19.39 15.06 -31.35
CA THR A 422 19.89 15.93 -30.29
C THR A 422 18.98 15.88 -29.07
N GLU A 423 17.67 16.04 -29.24
CA GLU A 423 16.71 16.00 -28.13
C GLU A 423 16.69 14.64 -27.43
N PHE A 424 16.73 13.55 -28.20
CA PHE A 424 16.85 12.21 -27.63
C PHE A 424 18.13 12.07 -26.80
N LYS A 425 19.29 12.51 -27.33
CA LYS A 425 20.56 12.41 -26.61
C LYS A 425 20.56 13.26 -25.34
N ASN A 426 19.98 14.45 -25.38
CA ASN A 426 19.86 15.32 -24.21
C ASN A 426 19.01 14.67 -23.11
N LYS A 427 17.95 13.97 -23.49
CA LYS A 427 16.99 13.37 -22.55
C LYS A 427 17.41 12.01 -22.01
N TYR A 428 18.11 11.21 -22.81
CA TYR A 428 18.44 9.82 -22.48
C TYR A 428 19.95 9.56 -22.33
N GLY A 429 20.80 10.56 -22.55
CA GLY A 429 22.25 10.47 -22.37
C GLY A 429 23.00 9.62 -23.41
N GLU A 430 22.30 8.83 -24.22
CA GLU A 430 22.85 8.02 -25.32
C GLU A 430 22.33 8.48 -26.69
N SER A 431 23.08 8.23 -27.76
CA SER A 431 22.60 8.53 -29.12
C SER A 431 21.62 7.46 -29.60
N ILE A 432 20.68 7.83 -30.48
CA ILE A 432 19.73 6.87 -31.07
C ILE A 432 20.47 5.73 -31.79
N SER A 433 21.60 6.02 -32.42
CA SER A 433 22.41 5.00 -33.09
C SER A 433 23.02 4.01 -32.11
N ASP A 434 23.38 4.46 -30.90
CA ASP A 434 23.90 3.59 -29.85
C ASP A 434 22.79 2.75 -29.23
N ALA A 435 21.59 3.32 -29.03
CA ALA A 435 20.40 2.58 -28.61
C ALA A 435 20.03 1.47 -29.62
N ILE A 436 20.03 1.75 -30.93
CA ILE A 436 19.76 0.76 -31.99
C ILE A 436 20.80 -0.37 -31.98
N LYS A 437 22.08 -0.05 -31.76
CA LYS A 437 23.16 -1.05 -31.63
C LYS A 437 22.98 -1.90 -30.38
N ARG A 438 22.70 -1.27 -29.23
CA ARG A 438 22.48 -1.93 -27.95
C ARG A 438 21.33 -2.91 -27.99
N LEU A 439 20.27 -2.59 -28.76
CA LEU A 439 19.12 -3.46 -29.01
C LEU A 439 19.36 -4.53 -30.09
N ASN A 440 20.57 -4.64 -30.65
CA ASN A 440 20.93 -5.60 -31.70
C ASN A 440 20.04 -5.53 -32.96
N LEU A 441 19.51 -4.35 -33.29
CA LEU A 441 18.55 -4.20 -34.39
C LEU A 441 19.20 -4.21 -35.78
N ASN A 442 20.54 -4.12 -35.88
CA ASN A 442 21.30 -4.15 -37.14
C ASN A 442 20.81 -3.19 -38.24
N LEU A 443 20.17 -2.09 -37.86
CA LEU A 443 19.66 -1.05 -38.76
C LEU A 443 20.45 0.25 -38.60
N LYS A 444 20.52 1.04 -39.66
CA LYS A 444 20.94 2.45 -39.56
C LYS A 444 19.76 3.30 -39.07
N PHE A 445 20.05 4.44 -38.46
CA PHE A 445 19.01 5.30 -37.88
C PHE A 445 17.87 5.65 -38.86
N ILE A 446 18.20 6.06 -40.09
CA ILE A 446 17.17 6.36 -41.11
C ILE A 446 16.36 5.11 -41.49
N THR A 447 17.01 3.97 -41.69
CA THR A 447 16.31 2.71 -42.03
C THR A 447 15.45 2.19 -40.89
N PHE A 448 15.84 2.46 -39.64
CA PHE A 448 15.04 2.18 -38.46
C PHE A 448 13.76 3.02 -38.47
N LEU A 449 13.87 4.34 -38.65
CA LEU A 449 12.70 5.22 -38.72
C LEU A 449 11.76 4.88 -39.90
N GLN A 450 12.30 4.40 -41.02
CA GLN A 450 11.50 3.93 -42.16
C GLN A 450 10.75 2.62 -41.86
N SER A 451 11.26 1.82 -40.93
CA SER A 451 10.67 0.54 -40.54
C SER A 451 9.59 0.68 -39.45
N CYS A 452 9.40 1.89 -38.92
CA CYS A 452 8.39 2.23 -37.92
C CYS A 452 7.13 2.75 -38.64
N ASP A 453 5.97 2.19 -38.34
CA ASP A 453 4.72 2.62 -38.97
C ASP A 453 4.25 4.00 -38.49
N THR A 454 4.78 4.44 -37.35
CA THR A 454 4.45 5.71 -36.68
C THR A 454 5.00 6.95 -37.39
N PHE A 455 6.13 6.83 -38.10
CA PHE A 455 6.87 7.97 -38.64
C PHE A 455 6.74 8.10 -40.16
N TYR A 456 6.67 9.35 -40.63
CA TYR A 456 6.77 9.68 -42.04
C TYR A 456 8.04 10.48 -42.30
N LEU A 457 8.86 10.02 -43.25
CA LEU A 457 10.14 10.62 -43.58
C LEU A 457 10.06 11.34 -44.93
N LYS A 458 10.50 12.60 -44.97
CA LYS A 458 10.61 13.39 -46.18
C LYS A 458 12.05 13.86 -46.36
N LYS A 459 12.56 13.75 -47.57
CA LYS A 459 13.86 14.34 -47.94
C LYS A 459 13.61 15.71 -48.58
N SER A 460 14.20 16.77 -48.02
CA SER A 460 14.10 18.13 -48.55
C SER A 460 15.49 18.79 -48.50
N ASN A 461 15.93 19.40 -49.60
CA ASN A 461 17.26 20.04 -49.72
C ASN A 461 18.44 19.18 -49.24
N GLY A 462 18.43 17.88 -49.56
CA GLY A 462 19.48 16.94 -49.20
C GLY A 462 19.44 16.43 -47.75
N HIS A 463 18.62 17.03 -46.88
CA HIS A 463 18.49 16.66 -45.47
C HIS A 463 17.19 15.87 -45.24
N TRP A 464 17.22 14.95 -44.27
CA TRP A 464 16.06 14.16 -43.89
C TRP A 464 15.27 14.85 -42.78
N ALA A 465 13.96 14.94 -42.97
CA ALA A 465 13.01 15.43 -41.99
C ALA A 465 11.99 14.33 -41.64
N ILE A 466 11.50 14.36 -40.41
CA ILE A 466 10.56 13.40 -39.83
C ILE A 466 9.29 14.10 -39.37
N GLY A 467 8.15 13.48 -39.65
CA GLY A 467 6.83 13.87 -39.15
C GLY A 467 6.05 12.65 -38.70
N LEU A 468 4.85 12.86 -38.15
CA LEU A 468 3.95 11.78 -37.75
C LEU A 468 3.11 11.32 -38.94
N ARG A 469 2.92 10.01 -39.07
CA ARG A 469 1.99 9.42 -40.04
C ARG A 469 0.56 9.62 -39.51
N HIS A 470 -0.34 10.10 -40.36
CA HIS A 470 -1.76 10.28 -40.04
C HIS A 470 -2.54 8.97 -40.18
#